data_AF-A0A729JWB9-F1
#
_entry.id   AF-A0A729JWB9-F1
#
_cell.length_a   1.000
_cell.length_b   1.000
_cell.length_c   1.000
_cell.angle_alpha   90.00
_cell.angle_beta   90.00
_cell.angle_gamma   90.00
#
_symmetry.space_group_name_H-M   'P 1'
#
loop_
_entity.id
_entity.type
_entity.pdbx_description
1 polymer ?
#
loop_
_entity_poly.entity_id
_entity_poly.type
_entity_poly.pdbx_seq_one_letter_code
_entity_poly.pdbx_strand_id
1 'polypeptide(L)'
;MDNEDKIELLEKMGTAIYGSHWKPALASHLGINDRSVRQWASGERAIPDSIIREILSLMHDRANLLARTADMVSREIRKMPECERIIYQTNLKLPEIRRELYTEKRDWFDIDGRLYALNENGSVIDIHGYESDCYGMSVLPDGVTVNDMLIAKNKYIAENGDYD
;
A
#
# COMPACT_ATOMS: atom_id res chain seq x y z
N MET A 1 -2.56 26.41 11.13
CA MET A 1 -3.57 25.44 10.68
C MET A 1 -4.86 25.82 11.38
N ASP A 2 -5.81 26.32 10.61
CA ASP A 2 -7.11 26.67 11.16
C ASP A 2 -7.92 25.38 11.45
N ASN A 3 -9.18 25.53 11.83
CA ASN A 3 -10.00 24.37 12.15
C ASN A 3 -10.50 23.63 10.91
N GLU A 4 -10.60 24.31 9.76
CA GLU A 4 -11.08 23.71 8.51
C GLU A 4 -10.02 22.76 7.96
N ASP A 5 -8.76 23.20 7.91
CA ASP A 5 -7.60 22.36 7.61
C ASP A 5 -7.55 21.10 8.49
N LYS A 6 -7.86 21.24 9.79
CA LYS A 6 -7.85 20.13 10.75
C LYS A 6 -8.97 19.13 10.49
N ILE A 7 -10.13 19.60 10.04
CA ILE A 7 -11.27 18.72 9.71
C ILE A 7 -10.91 17.86 8.51
N GLU A 8 -10.32 18.45 7.47
CA GLU A 8 -9.86 17.71 6.29
C GLU A 8 -8.81 16.65 6.65
N LEU A 9 -7.82 17.03 7.48
CA LEU A 9 -6.82 16.08 7.97
C LEU A 9 -7.46 14.99 8.83
N LEU A 10 -8.39 15.32 9.73
CA LEU A 10 -9.08 14.34 10.57
C LEU A 10 -9.83 13.31 9.71
N GLU A 11 -10.56 13.77 8.69
CA GLU A 11 -11.30 12.89 7.78
C GLU A 11 -10.37 12.01 6.95
N LYS A 12 -9.29 12.59 6.41
CA LYS A 12 -8.29 11.85 5.63
C LYS A 12 -7.60 10.78 6.47
N MET A 13 -7.10 11.14 7.65
CA MET A 13 -6.42 10.21 8.55
C MET A 13 -7.37 9.14 9.08
N GLY A 14 -8.58 9.54 9.51
CA GLY A 14 -9.59 8.59 9.98
C GLY A 14 -9.96 7.56 8.92
N THR A 15 -10.26 8.03 7.70
CA THR A 15 -10.60 7.15 6.58
C THR A 15 -9.45 6.24 6.18
N ALA A 16 -8.21 6.73 6.19
CA ALA A 16 -7.04 5.92 5.88
C ALA A 16 -6.83 4.77 6.88
N ILE A 17 -7.09 5.00 8.18
CA ILE A 17 -6.88 3.99 9.23
C ILE A 17 -8.07 3.01 9.30
N TYR A 18 -9.30 3.50 9.17
CA TYR A 18 -10.52 2.76 9.55
C TYR A 18 -11.56 2.64 8.43
N GLY A 19 -11.29 3.19 7.25
CA GLY A 19 -12.22 3.20 6.12
C GLY A 19 -13.46 4.07 6.36
N SER A 20 -14.57 3.71 5.72
CA SER A 20 -15.82 4.49 5.72
C SER A 20 -16.45 4.68 7.10
N HIS A 21 -16.12 3.84 8.08
CA HIS A 21 -16.70 3.86 9.44
C HIS A 21 -15.72 4.43 10.48
N TRP A 22 -14.91 5.42 10.10
CA TRP A 22 -13.79 5.88 10.91
C TRP A 22 -14.17 6.62 12.21
N LYS A 23 -15.28 7.36 12.25
CA LYS A 23 -15.67 8.16 13.43
C LYS A 23 -15.84 7.31 14.70
N PRO A 24 -16.66 6.24 14.70
CA PRO A 24 -16.82 5.38 15.87
C PRO A 24 -15.54 4.59 16.20
N ALA A 25 -14.79 4.17 15.18
CA ALA A 25 -13.52 3.45 15.38
C ALA A 25 -12.47 4.35 16.05
N LEU A 26 -12.37 5.61 15.61
CA LEU A 26 -11.48 6.60 16.19
C LEU A 26 -11.89 6.96 17.63
N ALA A 27 -13.19 7.13 17.90
CA ALA A 27 -13.68 7.38 19.25
C ALA A 27 -13.33 6.23 20.21
N SER A 28 -13.51 4.98 19.76
CA SER A 28 -13.12 3.80 20.51
C SER A 28 -11.61 3.75 20.75
N HIS A 29 -10.80 4.12 19.76
CA HIS A 29 -9.34 4.14 19.89
C HIS A 29 -8.86 5.18 20.90
N LEU A 30 -9.40 6.40 20.83
CA LEU A 30 -9.04 7.51 21.71
C LEU A 30 -9.66 7.35 23.13
N GLY A 31 -10.55 6.38 23.34
CA GLY A 31 -11.25 6.21 24.61
C GLY A 31 -12.20 7.36 24.95
N ILE A 32 -12.75 8.04 23.94
CA ILE A 32 -13.65 9.18 24.09
C ILE A 32 -15.06 8.89 23.56
N ASN A 33 -16.00 9.77 23.86
CA ASN A 33 -17.36 9.68 23.33
C ASN A 33 -17.38 9.97 21.81
N ASP A 34 -18.07 9.11 21.03
CA ASP A 34 -18.30 9.26 19.59
C ASP A 34 -18.84 10.64 19.19
N ARG A 35 -19.66 11.25 20.05
CA ARG A 35 -20.15 12.63 19.86
C ARG A 35 -19.02 13.64 19.72
N SER A 36 -17.91 13.47 20.45
CA SER A 36 -16.76 14.38 20.37
C SER A 36 -16.14 14.36 18.98
N VAL A 37 -15.96 13.16 18.42
CA VAL A 37 -15.41 12.98 17.07
C VAL A 37 -16.35 13.52 16.01
N ARG A 38 -17.68 13.35 16.18
CA ARG A 38 -18.67 13.93 15.27
C ARG A 38 -18.66 15.46 15.29
N GLN A 39 -18.59 16.06 16.48
CA GLN A 39 -18.54 17.52 16.65
C GLN A 39 -17.26 18.13 16.08
N TRP A 40 -16.14 17.41 16.17
CA TRP A 40 -14.93 17.76 15.47
C TRP A 40 -15.12 17.72 13.96
N ALA A 41 -15.64 16.61 13.43
CA ALA A 41 -15.86 16.43 11.99
C ALA A 41 -16.90 17.39 11.39
N SER A 42 -17.88 17.88 12.16
CA SER A 42 -18.85 18.89 11.70
C SER A 42 -18.38 20.33 11.90
N GLY A 43 -17.23 20.54 12.56
CA GLY A 43 -16.75 21.87 12.93
C GLY A 43 -17.50 22.53 14.09
N GLU A 44 -18.48 21.86 14.70
CA GLU A 44 -19.18 22.32 15.92
C GLU A 44 -18.22 22.54 17.09
N ARG A 45 -17.10 21.79 17.12
CA ARG A 45 -16.06 21.92 18.14
C ARG A 45 -14.68 21.99 17.48
N ALA A 46 -13.87 22.92 17.95
CA ALA A 46 -12.48 23.03 17.51
C ALA A 46 -11.68 21.77 17.84
N ILE A 47 -10.85 21.32 16.91
CA ILE A 47 -9.99 20.15 17.05
C ILE A 47 -8.69 20.56 17.75
N PRO A 48 -8.37 19.98 18.92
CA PRO A 48 -7.09 20.24 19.58
C PRO A 48 -5.92 19.72 18.73
N ASP A 49 -4.79 20.45 18.73
CA ASP A 49 -3.57 20.02 18.02
C ASP A 49 -3.06 18.66 18.51
N SER A 50 -3.24 18.37 19.81
CA SER A 50 -2.86 17.09 20.40
C SER A 50 -3.56 15.92 19.72
N ILE A 51 -4.84 16.06 19.36
CA ILE A 51 -5.62 15.00 18.69
C ILE A 51 -5.07 14.73 17.28
N ILE A 52 -4.75 15.79 16.53
CA ILE A 52 -4.14 15.64 15.20
C ILE A 52 -2.79 14.92 15.31
N ARG A 53 -1.94 15.30 16.28
CA ARG A 53 -0.62 14.69 16.49
C ARG A 53 -0.70 13.25 16.99
N GLU A 54 -1.68 12.93 17.82
CA GLU A 54 -1.95 11.58 18.33
C GLU A 54 -2.37 10.65 17.19
N ILE A 55 -3.30 11.09 16.34
CA ILE A 55 -3.75 10.31 15.17
C ILE A 55 -2.60 10.12 14.18
N LEU A 56 -1.78 11.14 13.93
CA LEU A 56 -0.60 11.00 13.07
C LEU A 56 0.39 9.96 13.63
N SER A 57 0.61 9.95 14.95
CA SER A 57 1.47 8.96 15.61
C SER A 57 0.90 7.55 15.45
N LEU A 58 -0.42 7.40 15.60
CA LEU A 58 -1.13 6.15 15.35
C LEU A 58 -0.99 5.67 13.89
N MET A 59 -1.05 6.56 12.91
CA MET A 59 -0.85 6.19 11.50
C MET A 59 0.53 5.58 11.27
N HIS A 60 1.58 6.21 11.83
CA HIS A 60 2.93 5.68 11.72
C HIS A 60 3.07 4.32 12.42
N ASP A 61 2.48 4.15 13.60
CA ASP A 61 2.47 2.86 14.30
C ASP A 61 1.76 1.77 13.48
N ARG A 62 0.58 2.06 12.95
CA ARG A 62 -0.19 1.14 12.09
C ARG A 62 0.55 0.79 10.81
N ALA A 63 1.14 1.77 10.14
CA ALA A 63 1.95 1.55 8.95
C ALA A 63 3.14 0.62 9.26
N ASN A 64 3.84 0.86 10.38
CA ASN A 64 4.95 0.01 10.82
C ASN A 64 4.50 -1.41 11.15
N LEU A 65 3.37 -1.58 11.84
CA LEU A 65 2.81 -2.89 12.15
C LEU A 65 2.45 -3.67 10.87
N LEU A 66 1.76 -3.01 9.93
CA LEU A 66 1.37 -3.61 8.66
C LEU A 66 2.61 -4.03 7.85
N ALA A 67 3.59 -3.13 7.71
CA ALA A 67 4.82 -3.42 6.98
C ALA A 67 5.59 -4.61 7.58
N ARG A 68 5.79 -4.61 8.91
CA ARG A 68 6.49 -5.72 9.61
C ARG A 68 5.74 -7.04 9.50
N THR A 69 4.41 -6.99 9.57
CA THR A 69 3.57 -8.19 9.44
C THR A 69 3.63 -8.73 8.03
N ALA A 70 3.52 -7.87 7.01
CA ALA A 70 3.67 -8.26 5.60
C ALA A 70 5.05 -8.88 5.33
N ASP A 71 6.13 -8.26 5.80
CA ASP A 71 7.49 -8.81 5.66
C ASP A 71 7.65 -10.16 6.39
N MET A 72 7.00 -10.34 7.55
CA MET A 72 7.01 -11.61 8.28
C MET A 72 6.26 -12.69 7.52
N VAL A 73 5.04 -12.40 7.06
CA VAL A 73 4.22 -13.33 6.27
C VAL A 73 4.93 -13.73 4.98
N SER A 74 5.52 -12.76 4.27
CA SER A 74 6.32 -13.00 3.07
C SER A 74 7.49 -13.96 3.32
N ARG A 75 8.23 -13.78 4.43
CA ARG A 75 9.30 -14.71 4.82
C ARG A 75 8.81 -16.11 5.13
N GLU A 76 7.64 -16.27 5.74
CA GLU A 76 7.08 -17.60 6.01
C GLU A 76 6.60 -18.27 4.72
N ILE A 77 5.92 -17.53 3.84
CA ILE A 77 5.51 -18.02 2.52
C ILE A 77 6.73 -18.46 1.69
N ARG A 78 7.85 -17.71 1.74
CA ARG A 78 9.06 -18.07 0.98
C ARG A 78 9.67 -19.42 1.41
N LYS A 79 9.41 -19.89 2.63
CA LYS A 79 9.87 -21.22 3.10
C LYS A 79 9.00 -22.36 2.57
N MET A 80 7.84 -22.05 1.99
CA MET A 80 6.87 -23.00 1.46
C MET A 80 7.12 -23.16 -0.06
N PRO A 81 7.80 -24.22 -0.52
CA PRO A 81 8.18 -24.37 -1.92
C PRO A 81 6.99 -24.52 -2.88
N GLU A 82 5.81 -24.88 -2.37
CA GLU A 82 4.55 -24.93 -3.10
C GLU A 82 3.99 -23.54 -3.45
N CYS A 83 4.42 -22.49 -2.75
CA CYS A 83 4.01 -21.13 -3.02
C CYS A 83 4.93 -20.52 -4.08
N GLU A 84 4.34 -20.05 -5.18
CA GLU A 84 5.08 -19.31 -6.20
C GLU A 84 5.59 -17.99 -5.62
N ARG A 85 6.88 -17.73 -5.85
CA ARG A 85 7.52 -16.51 -5.38
C ARG A 85 7.19 -15.28 -6.24
N ILE A 86 6.93 -15.50 -7.53
CA ILE A 86 6.70 -14.47 -8.54
C ILE A 86 5.35 -14.76 -9.20
N ILE A 87 4.41 -13.81 -9.08
CA ILE A 87 3.05 -13.95 -9.60
C ILE A 87 2.78 -12.80 -10.57
N TYR A 88 2.43 -13.12 -11.81
CA TYR A 88 1.98 -12.12 -12.78
C TYR A 88 0.56 -11.63 -12.45
N GLN A 89 0.40 -10.30 -12.35
CA GLN A 89 -0.81 -9.63 -11.89
C GLN A 89 -1.48 -8.89 -13.06
N THR A 90 -2.58 -9.43 -13.58
CA THR A 90 -3.30 -8.85 -14.73
C THR A 90 -4.40 -7.88 -14.36
N ASN A 91 -5.07 -8.10 -13.22
CA ASN A 91 -6.30 -7.40 -12.85
C ASN A 91 -6.19 -6.57 -11.56
N LEU A 92 -4.96 -6.32 -11.09
CA LEU A 92 -4.74 -5.67 -9.82
C LEU A 92 -5.04 -4.16 -9.91
N LYS A 93 -6.12 -3.74 -9.24
CA LYS A 93 -6.48 -2.32 -9.10
C LYS A 93 -6.13 -1.83 -7.71
N LEU A 94 -4.97 -1.21 -7.54
CA LEU A 94 -4.61 -0.57 -6.28
C LEU A 94 -4.89 0.93 -6.33
N PRO A 95 -5.78 1.45 -5.46
CA PRO A 95 -6.19 2.85 -5.48
C PRO A 95 -5.06 3.81 -5.08
N GLU A 96 -4.09 3.32 -4.31
CA GLU A 96 -2.99 4.14 -3.75
C GLU A 96 -1.72 4.14 -4.61
N ILE A 97 -1.64 3.31 -5.67
CA ILE A 97 -0.52 3.39 -6.61
C ILE A 97 -0.66 4.71 -7.39
N ARG A 98 0.48 5.38 -7.59
CA ARG A 98 0.58 6.60 -8.40
C ARG A 98 -0.11 6.41 -9.74
N ARG A 99 -1.09 7.26 -10.05
CA ARG A 99 -1.94 7.14 -11.26
C ARG A 99 -1.11 7.12 -12.55
N GLU A 100 -0.05 7.90 -12.58
CA GLU A 100 0.94 7.99 -13.64
C GLU A 100 1.71 6.69 -13.88
N LEU A 101 1.74 5.75 -12.92
CA LEU A 101 2.35 4.44 -13.15
C LEU A 101 1.43 3.48 -13.92
N TYR A 102 0.13 3.76 -14.01
CA TYR A 102 -0.84 2.98 -14.78
C TYR A 102 -1.08 3.51 -16.20
N THR A 103 -0.54 4.68 -16.55
CA THR A 103 -0.79 5.28 -17.88
C THR A 103 0.02 4.61 -18.99
N GLU A 104 1.03 3.82 -18.64
CA GLU A 104 1.83 3.03 -19.56
C GLU A 104 1.43 1.56 -19.45
N LYS A 105 1.40 0.83 -20.57
CA LYS A 105 1.16 -0.62 -20.57
C LYS A 105 2.37 -1.29 -19.90
N ARG A 106 2.18 -1.76 -18.67
CA ARG A 106 3.22 -2.39 -17.85
C ARG A 106 2.75 -3.73 -17.35
N ASP A 107 3.65 -4.70 -17.37
CA ASP A 107 3.40 -6.00 -16.77
C ASP A 107 3.68 -5.91 -15.27
N TRP A 108 2.64 -6.06 -14.46
CA TRP A 108 2.75 -6.02 -13.01
C TRP A 108 2.98 -7.41 -12.43
N PHE A 109 3.84 -7.50 -11.43
CA PHE A 109 4.19 -8.72 -10.74
C PHE A 109 4.15 -8.51 -9.24
N ASP A 110 3.58 -9.46 -8.51
CA ASP A 110 3.87 -9.64 -7.10
C ASP A 110 5.13 -10.49 -6.97
N ILE A 111 6.10 -10.00 -6.19
CA ILE A 111 7.32 -10.73 -5.83
C ILE A 111 7.50 -10.58 -4.32
N ASP A 112 7.41 -11.70 -3.61
CA ASP A 112 7.51 -11.74 -2.15
C ASP A 112 6.50 -10.80 -1.44
N GLY A 113 5.30 -10.60 -2.02
CA GLY A 113 4.25 -9.72 -1.45
C GLY A 113 4.44 -8.23 -1.76
N ARG A 114 5.37 -7.87 -2.65
CA ARG A 114 5.62 -6.50 -3.11
C ARG A 114 5.43 -6.42 -4.61
N LEU A 115 5.00 -5.26 -5.09
CA LEU A 115 4.71 -5.08 -6.50
C LEU A 115 5.86 -4.45 -7.26
N TYR A 116 6.08 -5.00 -8.44
CA TYR A 116 7.09 -4.59 -9.39
C TYR A 116 6.47 -4.51 -10.77
N ALA A 117 6.83 -3.50 -11.55
CA ALA A 117 6.40 -3.39 -12.94
C ALA A 117 7.60 -3.61 -13.86
N LEU A 118 7.43 -4.51 -14.84
CA LEU A 118 8.35 -4.67 -15.96
C LEU A 118 7.91 -3.75 -17.09
N ASN A 119 8.80 -2.85 -17.48
CA ASN A 119 8.62 -1.97 -18.63
C ASN A 119 8.96 -2.71 -19.93
N GLU A 120 8.43 -2.21 -21.06
CA GLU A 120 8.69 -2.79 -22.40
C GLU A 120 10.18 -2.78 -22.79
N ASN A 121 10.95 -1.81 -22.28
CA ASN A 121 12.39 -1.71 -22.49
C ASN A 121 13.21 -2.72 -21.65
N GLY A 122 12.54 -3.52 -20.80
CA GLY A 122 13.15 -4.50 -19.92
C GLY A 122 13.59 -3.98 -18.55
N SER A 123 13.41 -2.68 -18.24
CA SER A 123 13.67 -2.16 -16.90
C SER A 123 12.55 -2.52 -15.93
N VAL A 124 12.89 -2.61 -14.64
CA VAL A 124 11.93 -2.92 -13.58
C VAL A 124 11.87 -1.76 -12.60
N ILE A 125 10.66 -1.38 -12.21
CA ILE A 125 10.41 -0.38 -11.19
C ILE A 125 9.63 -0.96 -10.01
N ASP A 126 9.80 -0.36 -8.83
CA ASP A 126 8.94 -0.62 -7.67
C ASP A 126 7.60 0.15 -7.74
N ILE A 127 6.78 0.01 -6.70
CA ILE A 127 5.49 0.74 -6.55
C ILE A 127 5.62 2.27 -6.53
N HIS A 128 6.83 2.80 -6.29
CA HIS A 128 7.09 4.23 -6.25
C HIS A 128 7.59 4.77 -7.59
N GLY A 129 7.97 3.87 -8.51
CA GLY A 129 8.48 4.18 -9.84
C GLY A 129 10.01 4.25 -9.89
N TYR A 130 10.71 3.70 -8.91
CA TYR A 130 12.17 3.69 -8.88
C TYR A 130 12.72 2.41 -9.51
N GLU A 131 13.72 2.54 -10.39
CA GLU A 131 14.45 1.40 -10.96
C GLU A 131 15.56 0.89 -10.04
N SER A 132 15.96 1.71 -9.07
CA SER A 132 16.99 1.38 -8.11
C SER A 132 16.65 1.90 -6.72
N ASP A 133 17.20 1.23 -5.70
CA ASP A 133 17.11 1.69 -4.32
C ASP A 133 17.96 2.95 -4.08
N CYS A 134 17.98 3.44 -2.84
CA CYS A 134 18.73 4.64 -2.48
C CYS A 134 20.26 4.49 -2.61
N TYR A 135 20.78 3.29 -2.83
CA TYR A 135 22.19 2.99 -3.06
C TYR A 135 22.50 2.74 -4.54
N GLY A 136 21.52 2.86 -5.43
CA GLY A 136 21.68 2.58 -6.86
C GLY A 136 21.70 1.08 -7.20
N MET A 137 21.27 0.22 -6.27
CA MET A 137 21.11 -1.21 -6.51
C MET A 137 19.75 -1.50 -7.13
N SER A 138 19.62 -2.59 -7.89
CA SER A 138 18.33 -2.99 -8.48
C SER A 138 17.23 -3.07 -7.40
N VAL A 139 16.02 -2.64 -7.75
CA VAL A 139 14.84 -2.81 -6.88
C VAL A 139 14.40 -4.26 -6.73
N LEU A 140 14.82 -5.17 -7.62
CA LEU A 140 14.44 -6.57 -7.55
C LEU A 140 15.00 -7.23 -6.29
N PRO A 141 14.23 -8.10 -5.62
CA PRO A 141 14.73 -8.87 -4.50
C PRO A 141 15.89 -9.78 -4.91
N ASP A 142 16.78 -10.08 -3.95
CA ASP A 142 17.92 -10.97 -4.18
C ASP A 142 17.50 -12.30 -4.83
N GLY A 143 18.29 -12.69 -5.83
CA GLY A 143 18.09 -13.93 -6.60
C GLY A 143 16.89 -13.91 -7.55
N VAL A 144 16.26 -12.77 -7.80
CA VAL A 144 15.20 -12.61 -8.80
C VAL A 144 15.74 -11.86 -10.01
N THR A 145 15.40 -12.36 -11.20
CA THR A 145 15.78 -11.76 -12.48
C THR A 145 14.54 -11.41 -13.31
N VAL A 146 14.71 -10.53 -14.31
CA VAL A 146 13.67 -10.25 -15.31
C VAL A 146 13.23 -11.53 -16.04
N ASN A 147 14.16 -12.46 -16.27
CA ASN A 147 13.83 -13.73 -16.91
C ASN A 147 12.85 -14.56 -16.05
N ASP A 148 13.01 -14.56 -14.73
CA ASP A 148 12.09 -15.26 -13.82
C ASP A 148 10.68 -14.65 -13.88
N MET A 149 10.58 -13.33 -14.02
CA MET A 149 9.30 -12.63 -14.23
C MET A 149 8.65 -13.03 -15.56
N LEU A 150 9.42 -13.08 -16.64
CA LEU A 150 8.91 -13.52 -17.96
C LEU A 150 8.43 -14.98 -17.94
N ILE A 151 9.13 -15.86 -17.21
CA ILE A 151 8.68 -17.24 -17.00
C ILE A 151 7.33 -17.26 -16.28
N ALA A 152 7.16 -16.47 -15.21
CA ALA A 152 5.91 -16.40 -14.47
C ALA A 152 4.75 -15.87 -15.34
N LYS A 153 4.99 -14.82 -16.14
CA LYS A 153 4.00 -14.30 -17.09
C LYS A 153 3.61 -15.35 -18.13
N ASN A 154 4.59 -15.99 -18.76
CA ASN A 154 4.33 -17.01 -19.79
C ASN A 154 3.58 -18.21 -19.22
N LYS A 155 3.92 -18.64 -17.99
CA LYS A 155 3.20 -19.68 -17.28
C LYS A 155 1.73 -19.29 -17.06
N TYR A 156 1.48 -18.10 -16.52
CA TYR A 156 0.12 -17.61 -16.30
C TYR A 156 -0.70 -17.58 -17.60
N ILE A 157 -0.12 -17.04 -18.69
CA ILE A 157 -0.79 -16.96 -20.00
C ILE A 157 -1.08 -18.36 -20.55
N ALA A 158 -0.16 -19.32 -20.39
CA ALA A 158 -0.38 -20.69 -20.84
C ALA A 158 -1.52 -21.38 -20.07
N GLU A 159 -1.69 -21.08 -18.79
CA GLU A 159 -2.71 -21.69 -17.93
C GLU A 159 -4.09 -21.01 -18.05
N ASN A 160 -4.13 -19.69 -18.25
CA ASN A 160 -5.35 -18.90 -18.17
C ASN A 160 -5.77 -18.31 -19.53
N GLY A 161 -4.88 -18.27 -20.52
CA GLY A 161 -5.05 -17.49 -21.74
C GLY A 161 -4.60 -16.04 -21.57
N ASP A 162 -4.44 -15.36 -22.70
CA ASP A 162 -4.10 -13.94 -22.72
C ASP A 162 -5.38 -13.12 -22.55
N TYR A 163 -5.53 -12.50 -21.39
CA TYR A 163 -6.60 -11.54 -21.11
C TYR A 163 -5.98 -10.15 -21.14
N ASP A 164 -5.87 -9.61 -22.36
CA ASP A 164 -5.42 -8.24 -22.66
C ASP A 164 -6.48 -7.20 -22.23
#